data_AF-A0A2S4LLM5-F1
#
_entry.id   AF-A0A2S4LLM5-F1
#
_cell.length_a   1.000
_cell.length_b   1.000
_cell.length_c   1.000
_cell.angle_alpha   90.00
_cell.angle_beta   90.00
_cell.angle_gamma   90.00
#
_symmetry.space_group_name_H-M   'P 1'
#
loop_
_entity.id
_entity.type
_entity.pdbx_description
1 polymer ?
#
loop_
_entity_poly.entity_id
_entity_poly.type
_entity_poly.pdbx_seq_one_letter_code
_entity_poly.pdbx_strand_id
1 'polypeptide(L)'
;MGWRRENGRVGVRNHVVLLPLDDLSNASCEAVANTVKGTMALPHAYGRLQFGEDLELHFRTLIGIGSNPNVAAVVVIGIEDQWTNRIVEGIAKTGKPVVGFGIEGHGDIATIAKASYQAKRFVQWATELPREECPISDLWISTKCGESDTTTGLSSCPTVGNLYDKLIPQGIYGVFGETSEITGAEHLCRERAATPEIGDKWFAMWKSYQDDVIEAHKTDDLSDSQPTKGNILGGLSTIEEKALGNLEKIGHDCRYIDALQPAESPARGPGLYYMDTSSAAAECVTLMAAAGYVVHTFPTGQGNVIGNPIVPVIKITGNPRTVRTMGEHIDVDVSGVLTREMTIPQAGDALIDMVVRTANGRLTAAESLGHREFVMTKLYRSA
;
A
#
# COMPACT_ATOMS: atom_id res chain seq x y z
N MET A 1 -17.06 -3.93 -11.66
CA MET A 1 -17.95 -3.92 -10.48
C MET A 1 -17.19 -3.47 -9.25
N GLY A 2 -17.65 -2.45 -8.53
CA GLY A 2 -17.06 -1.96 -7.29
C GLY A 2 -18.11 -1.49 -6.28
N TRP A 3 -17.68 -1.01 -5.12
CA TRP A 3 -18.55 -0.35 -4.13
C TRP A 3 -18.27 1.14 -4.16
N ARG A 4 -19.20 1.93 -4.73
CA ARG A 4 -19.12 3.39 -4.64
C ARG A 4 -19.47 3.84 -3.23
N ARG A 5 -18.62 4.67 -2.66
CA ARG A 5 -18.75 5.24 -1.31
C ARG A 5 -19.45 6.59 -1.37
N GLU A 6 -19.83 7.08 -0.20
CA GLU A 6 -20.57 8.31 0.01
C GLU A 6 -19.84 9.55 -0.54
N ASN A 7 -18.50 9.51 -0.56
CA ASN A 7 -17.64 10.53 -1.14
C ASN A 7 -17.31 10.31 -2.64
N GLY A 8 -18.00 9.38 -3.31
CA GLY A 8 -17.84 9.08 -4.73
C GLY A 8 -16.65 8.17 -5.09
N ARG A 9 -15.72 7.92 -4.17
CA ARG A 9 -14.61 6.97 -4.37
C ARG A 9 -15.12 5.53 -4.47
N VAL A 10 -14.37 4.68 -5.17
CA VAL A 10 -14.77 3.28 -5.40
C VAL A 10 -13.80 2.33 -4.73
N GLY A 11 -14.34 1.42 -3.92
CA GLY A 11 -13.61 0.28 -3.35
C GLY A 11 -13.76 -0.98 -4.18
N VAL A 12 -12.74 -1.84 -4.15
CA VAL A 12 -12.74 -3.19 -4.72
C VAL A 12 -12.91 -4.28 -3.66
N ARG A 13 -12.96 -3.89 -2.38
CA ARG A 13 -13.34 -4.71 -1.24
C ARG A 13 -14.36 -3.97 -0.36
N ASN A 14 -14.92 -4.68 0.61
CA ASN A 14 -15.99 -4.18 1.46
C ASN A 14 -15.81 -4.59 2.92
N HIS A 15 -14.71 -4.16 3.52
CA HIS A 15 -14.29 -4.58 4.86
C HIS A 15 -15.00 -3.79 5.97
N VAL A 16 -15.34 -4.47 7.07
CA VAL A 16 -15.64 -3.83 8.35
C VAL A 16 -14.41 -3.97 9.24
N VAL A 17 -13.81 -2.85 9.61
CA VAL A 17 -12.51 -2.82 10.28
C VAL A 17 -12.67 -2.49 11.77
N LEU A 18 -11.92 -3.20 12.60
CA LEU A 18 -11.70 -2.92 14.01
C LEU A 18 -10.31 -2.29 14.12
N LEU A 19 -10.28 -0.98 14.31
CA LEU A 19 -9.07 -0.17 14.24
C LEU A 19 -8.62 0.21 15.65
N PRO A 20 -7.59 -0.45 16.22
CA PRO A 20 -6.96 0.03 17.44
C PRO A 20 -6.30 1.38 17.17
N LEU A 21 -6.43 2.32 18.10
CA LEU A 21 -5.70 3.59 18.08
C LEU A 21 -4.24 3.42 18.55
N ASP A 22 -4.05 2.48 19.47
CA ASP A 22 -2.80 2.21 20.17
C ASP A 22 -2.60 0.71 20.42
N ASP A 23 -1.37 0.33 20.74
CA ASP A 23 -0.97 -1.05 21.03
C ASP A 23 -1.74 -1.70 22.20
N LEU A 24 -2.25 -0.91 23.16
CA LEU A 24 -3.02 -1.43 24.29
C LEU A 24 -4.46 -1.77 23.89
N SER A 25 -5.02 -1.07 22.92
CA SER A 25 -6.36 -1.33 22.40
C SER A 25 -6.45 -2.55 21.46
N ASN A 26 -5.31 -3.13 21.05
CA ASN A 26 -5.24 -4.31 20.17
C ASN A 26 -6.09 -5.49 20.69
N ALA A 27 -5.92 -5.87 21.95
CA ALA A 27 -6.61 -7.03 22.52
C ALA A 27 -8.15 -6.89 22.49
N SER A 28 -8.65 -5.66 22.69
CA SER A 28 -10.08 -5.37 22.59
C SER A 28 -10.58 -5.49 21.15
N CYS A 29 -9.84 -4.96 20.16
CA CYS A 29 -10.17 -5.14 18.75
C CYS A 29 -10.17 -6.62 18.33
N GLU A 30 -9.17 -7.39 18.74
CA GLU A 30 -9.09 -8.83 18.45
C GLU A 30 -10.23 -9.62 19.11
N ALA A 31 -10.60 -9.28 20.35
CA ALA A 31 -11.72 -9.91 21.04
C ALA A 31 -13.06 -9.66 20.32
N VAL A 32 -13.27 -8.45 19.81
CA VAL A 32 -14.45 -8.15 18.98
C VAL A 32 -14.41 -8.95 17.67
N ALA A 33 -13.26 -9.03 17.00
CA ALA A 33 -13.11 -9.80 15.76
C ALA A 33 -13.36 -11.30 15.94
N ASN A 34 -12.94 -11.85 17.08
CA ASN A 34 -13.21 -13.24 17.43
C ASN A 34 -14.71 -13.51 17.63
N THR A 35 -15.43 -12.53 18.17
CA THR A 35 -16.86 -12.60 18.48
C THR A 35 -17.74 -12.36 17.24
N VAL A 36 -17.42 -11.35 16.43
CA VAL A 36 -18.24 -10.93 15.28
C VAL A 36 -17.57 -11.36 13.98
N LYS A 37 -18.16 -12.33 13.28
CA LYS A 37 -17.65 -12.77 11.97
C LYS A 37 -17.89 -11.71 10.90
N GLY A 38 -16.98 -11.63 9.93
CA GLY A 38 -17.03 -10.62 8.85
C GLY A 38 -16.31 -9.32 9.17
N THR A 39 -15.71 -9.17 10.36
CA THR A 39 -14.84 -8.05 10.72
C THR A 39 -13.36 -8.41 10.63
N MET A 40 -12.49 -7.40 10.57
CA MET A 40 -11.04 -7.56 10.60
C MET A 40 -10.40 -6.60 11.59
N ALA A 41 -9.69 -7.13 12.59
CA ALA A 41 -8.84 -6.33 13.48
C ALA A 41 -7.48 -6.05 12.84
N LEU A 42 -6.96 -4.83 13.06
CA LEU A 42 -5.69 -4.37 12.51
C LEU A 42 -4.70 -3.99 13.62
N PRO A 43 -4.19 -4.96 14.38
CA PRO A 43 -3.27 -4.67 15.48
C PRO A 43 -1.95 -4.07 14.99
N HIS A 44 -1.39 -3.15 15.79
CA HIS A 44 -0.10 -2.53 15.52
C HIS A 44 0.66 -2.16 16.81
N ALA A 45 1.94 -1.82 16.69
CA ALA A 45 2.84 -1.65 17.85
C ALA A 45 2.96 -0.21 18.40
N TYR A 46 2.35 0.79 17.75
CA TYR A 46 2.52 2.21 18.11
C TYR A 46 1.21 2.88 18.57
N GLY A 47 1.20 4.21 18.72
CA GLY A 47 0.05 5.00 19.20
C GLY A 47 0.21 5.63 20.58
N ARG A 48 1.40 5.55 21.18
CA ARG A 48 1.70 6.16 22.49
C ARG A 48 3.03 6.90 22.51
N LEU A 49 3.07 8.01 23.23
CA LEU A 49 4.27 8.83 23.48
C LEU A 49 4.97 9.25 22.18
N GLN A 50 4.19 9.56 21.15
CA GLN A 50 4.66 10.11 19.88
C GLN A 50 4.36 11.62 19.87
N PHE A 51 5.20 12.41 19.20
CA PHE A 51 5.11 13.87 19.19
C PHE A 51 5.45 14.42 17.80
N GLY A 52 5.00 15.64 17.51
CA GLY A 52 5.31 16.32 16.25
C GLY A 52 4.85 15.52 15.03
N GLU A 53 5.69 15.49 13.98
CA GLU A 53 5.35 14.81 12.73
C GLU A 53 5.14 13.30 12.89
N ASP A 54 5.79 12.66 13.87
CA ASP A 54 5.60 11.22 14.13
C ASP A 54 4.17 10.92 14.62
N LEU A 55 3.62 11.78 15.48
CA LEU A 55 2.23 11.69 15.93
C LEU A 55 1.25 12.00 14.79
N GLU A 56 1.55 13.01 13.98
CA GLU A 56 0.70 13.39 12.85
C GLU A 56 0.67 12.31 11.77
N LEU A 57 1.81 11.65 11.49
CA LEU A 57 1.89 10.52 10.58
C LEU A 57 1.11 9.31 11.10
N HIS A 58 1.19 9.04 12.41
CA HIS A 58 0.38 7.98 13.05
C HIS A 58 -1.12 8.21 12.79
N PHE A 59 -1.63 9.42 13.09
CA PHE A 59 -3.03 9.76 12.84
C PHE A 59 -3.39 9.73 11.36
N ARG A 60 -2.53 10.29 10.49
CA ARG A 60 -2.74 10.29 9.04
C ARG A 60 -2.86 8.87 8.50
N THR A 61 -2.02 7.96 8.98
CA THR A 61 -2.03 6.56 8.57
C THR A 61 -3.32 5.86 9.02
N LEU A 62 -3.68 5.95 10.30
CA LEU A 62 -4.90 5.30 10.81
C LEU A 62 -6.18 5.89 10.21
N ILE A 63 -6.28 7.21 10.12
CA ILE A 63 -7.40 7.90 9.47
C ILE A 63 -7.46 7.49 8.00
N GLY A 64 -6.33 7.45 7.30
CA GLY A 64 -6.23 7.04 5.91
C GLY A 64 -6.70 5.59 5.68
N ILE A 65 -6.26 4.66 6.53
CA ILE A 65 -6.68 3.25 6.50
C ILE A 65 -8.19 3.13 6.69
N GLY A 66 -8.75 3.79 7.70
CA GLY A 66 -10.20 3.81 7.91
C GLY A 66 -10.95 4.50 6.77
N SER A 67 -10.35 5.51 6.15
CA SER A 67 -10.91 6.27 5.03
C SER A 67 -10.82 5.54 3.68
N ASN A 68 -9.95 4.53 3.55
CA ASN A 68 -9.74 3.80 2.30
C ASN A 68 -11.07 3.25 1.72
N PRO A 69 -11.33 3.36 0.41
CA PRO A 69 -12.59 2.88 -0.18
C PRO A 69 -12.84 1.38 -0.05
N ASN A 70 -11.81 0.54 0.18
CA ASN A 70 -11.97 -0.88 0.48
C ASN A 70 -12.57 -1.14 1.88
N VAL A 71 -12.61 -0.12 2.74
CA VAL A 71 -13.23 -0.15 4.06
C VAL A 71 -14.63 0.47 4.00
N ALA A 72 -15.63 -0.33 4.34
CA ALA A 72 -17.04 0.06 4.36
C ALA A 72 -17.40 0.81 5.64
N ALA A 73 -16.96 0.30 6.79
CA ALA A 73 -17.26 0.85 8.10
C ALA A 73 -16.16 0.54 9.11
N VAL A 74 -16.04 1.37 10.14
CA VAL A 74 -14.94 1.29 11.11
C VAL A 74 -15.44 1.37 12.55
N VAL A 75 -14.95 0.50 13.41
CA VAL A 75 -15.04 0.65 14.86
C VAL A 75 -13.63 0.94 15.37
N VAL A 76 -13.43 2.14 15.91
CA VAL A 76 -12.17 2.58 16.51
C VAL A 76 -12.22 2.26 18.01
N ILE A 77 -11.16 1.66 18.54
CA ILE A 77 -11.01 1.44 19.98
C ILE A 77 -9.68 2.06 20.40
N GLY A 78 -9.67 2.85 21.46
CA GLY A 78 -8.46 3.41 22.06
C GLY A 78 -8.56 3.41 23.58
N ILE A 79 -7.51 3.83 24.27
CA ILE A 79 -7.57 3.99 25.73
C ILE A 79 -8.46 5.18 26.12
N GLU A 80 -8.20 6.36 25.55
CA GLU A 80 -8.89 7.60 25.88
C GLU A 80 -9.88 8.03 24.78
N ASP A 81 -11.06 8.53 25.18
CA ASP A 81 -12.09 8.98 24.24
C ASP A 81 -11.61 10.15 23.36
N GLN A 82 -10.82 11.07 23.91
CA GLN A 82 -10.35 12.26 23.18
C GLN A 82 -9.53 11.89 21.93
N TRP A 83 -8.51 11.04 22.10
CA TRP A 83 -7.67 10.60 20.99
C TRP A 83 -8.43 9.68 20.04
N THR A 84 -9.30 8.82 20.57
CA THR A 84 -10.16 7.94 19.77
C THR A 84 -11.05 8.77 18.84
N ASN A 85 -11.66 9.84 19.37
CA ASN A 85 -12.51 10.74 18.60
C ASN A 85 -11.76 11.47 17.48
N ARG A 86 -10.47 11.77 17.64
CA ARG A 86 -9.67 12.37 16.55
C ARG A 86 -9.65 11.48 15.30
N ILE A 87 -9.52 10.16 15.47
CA ILE A 87 -9.55 9.21 14.35
C ILE A 87 -10.97 9.09 13.77
N VAL A 88 -11.97 8.97 14.65
CA VAL A 88 -13.39 8.87 14.27
C VAL A 88 -13.80 10.07 13.42
N GLU A 89 -13.52 11.29 13.88
CA GLU A 89 -13.83 12.54 13.17
C GLU A 89 -13.07 12.64 11.84
N GLY A 90 -11.82 12.18 11.80
CA GLY A 90 -11.03 12.10 10.58
C GLY A 90 -11.69 11.21 9.52
N ILE A 91 -12.10 9.99 9.89
CA ILE A 91 -12.74 9.02 9.00
C ILE A 91 -14.15 9.48 8.60
N ALA A 92 -14.90 10.07 9.53
CA ALA A 92 -16.29 10.50 9.32
C ALA A 92 -16.42 11.54 8.19
N LYS A 93 -15.35 12.30 7.89
CA LYS A 93 -15.30 13.22 6.75
C LYS A 93 -15.54 12.54 5.39
N THR A 94 -15.30 11.23 5.29
CA THR A 94 -15.61 10.47 4.07
C THR A 94 -17.10 10.17 3.90
N GLY A 95 -17.91 10.39 4.94
CA GLY A 95 -19.34 10.04 4.97
C GLY A 95 -19.62 8.60 5.40
N LYS A 96 -18.60 7.74 5.52
CA LYS A 96 -18.81 6.33 5.89
C LYS A 96 -19.15 6.14 7.37
N PRO A 97 -19.85 5.07 7.76
CA PRO A 97 -20.13 4.77 9.16
C PRO A 97 -18.87 4.50 9.98
N VAL A 98 -18.68 5.25 11.06
CA VAL A 98 -17.59 5.08 12.01
C VAL A 98 -18.04 5.38 13.44
N VAL A 99 -17.53 4.64 14.42
CA VAL A 99 -17.77 4.88 15.86
C VAL A 99 -16.49 4.63 16.66
N GLY A 100 -16.34 5.32 17.79
CA GLY A 100 -15.21 5.16 18.71
C GLY A 100 -15.63 4.66 20.10
N PHE A 101 -14.74 3.94 20.78
CA PHE A 101 -14.89 3.57 22.18
C PHE A 101 -13.56 3.71 22.95
N GLY A 102 -13.55 4.46 24.05
CA GLY A 102 -12.48 4.45 25.04
C GLY A 102 -12.58 3.24 26.00
N ILE A 103 -11.44 2.69 26.38
CA ILE A 103 -11.33 1.63 27.39
C ILE A 103 -11.27 2.21 28.81
N GLU A 104 -10.57 3.32 28.99
CA GLU A 104 -10.41 3.96 30.30
C GLU A 104 -11.78 4.37 30.89
N GLY A 105 -11.97 4.12 32.18
CA GLY A 105 -13.24 4.36 32.88
C GLY A 105 -14.35 3.34 32.59
N HIS A 106 -14.18 2.45 31.60
CA HIS A 106 -15.20 1.47 31.19
C HIS A 106 -14.76 0.02 31.41
N GLY A 107 -13.46 -0.26 31.24
CA GLY A 107 -12.88 -1.61 31.27
C GLY A 107 -13.18 -2.44 30.02
N ASP A 108 -12.28 -3.37 29.70
CA ASP A 108 -12.29 -4.14 28.45
C ASP A 108 -13.62 -4.86 28.18
N ILE A 109 -14.15 -5.61 29.16
CA ILE A 109 -15.35 -6.44 28.95
C ILE A 109 -16.54 -5.60 28.48
N ALA A 110 -16.76 -4.44 29.11
CA ALA A 110 -17.87 -3.56 28.75
C ALA A 110 -17.65 -2.89 27.39
N THR A 111 -16.42 -2.47 27.09
CA THR A 111 -16.06 -1.85 25.81
C THR A 111 -16.17 -2.85 24.66
N ILE A 112 -15.63 -4.07 24.82
CA ILE A 112 -15.74 -5.17 23.85
C ILE A 112 -17.21 -5.50 23.56
N ALA A 113 -18.06 -5.57 24.59
CA ALA A 113 -19.48 -5.84 24.41
C ALA A 113 -20.16 -4.74 23.56
N LYS A 114 -19.96 -3.46 23.89
CA LYS A 114 -20.51 -2.32 23.14
C LYS A 114 -20.00 -2.28 21.69
N ALA A 115 -18.69 -2.45 21.50
CA ALA A 115 -18.06 -2.49 20.19
C ALA A 115 -18.59 -3.67 19.35
N SER A 116 -18.80 -4.84 19.96
CA SER A 116 -19.36 -6.03 19.28
C SER A 116 -20.78 -5.80 18.77
N TYR A 117 -21.65 -5.16 19.55
CA TYR A 117 -23.00 -4.81 19.09
C TYR A 117 -22.97 -3.92 17.85
N GLN A 118 -22.07 -2.93 17.84
CA GLN A 118 -21.97 -2.00 16.73
C GLN A 118 -21.30 -2.63 15.50
N ALA A 119 -20.23 -3.39 15.69
CA ALA A 119 -19.56 -4.13 14.64
C ALA A 119 -20.51 -5.09 13.92
N LYS A 120 -21.36 -5.80 14.67
CA LYS A 120 -22.41 -6.66 14.08
C LYS A 120 -23.39 -5.88 13.21
N ARG A 121 -23.80 -4.67 13.61
CA ARG A 121 -24.67 -3.81 12.80
C ARG A 121 -23.99 -3.34 11.53
N PHE A 122 -22.72 -2.95 11.62
CA PHE A 122 -21.92 -2.58 10.45
C PHE A 122 -21.72 -3.72 9.47
N VAL A 123 -21.49 -4.95 9.94
CA VAL A 123 -21.41 -6.13 9.06
C VAL A 123 -22.72 -6.33 8.31
N GLN A 124 -23.86 -6.29 8.99
CA GLN A 124 -25.17 -6.43 8.33
C GLN A 124 -25.39 -5.35 7.27
N TRP A 125 -25.14 -4.09 7.62
CA TRP A 125 -25.25 -2.97 6.69
C TRP A 125 -24.31 -3.13 5.49
N ALA A 126 -23.03 -3.47 5.74
CA ALA A 126 -22.04 -3.61 4.68
C ALA A 126 -22.39 -4.74 3.71
N THR A 127 -22.92 -5.87 4.19
CA THR A 127 -23.27 -6.99 3.30
C THR A 127 -24.54 -6.76 2.48
N GLU A 128 -25.35 -5.75 2.82
CA GLU A 128 -26.51 -5.33 2.02
C GLU A 128 -26.12 -4.41 0.85
N LEU A 129 -24.90 -3.85 0.85
CA LEU A 129 -24.45 -2.93 -0.19
C LEU A 129 -24.20 -3.66 -1.52
N PRO A 130 -24.93 -3.32 -2.60
CA PRO A 130 -24.70 -3.92 -3.91
C PRO A 130 -23.39 -3.39 -4.52
N ARG A 131 -22.81 -4.22 -5.38
CA ARG A 131 -21.75 -3.76 -6.28
C ARG A 131 -22.39 -3.12 -7.51
N GLU A 132 -21.75 -2.10 -8.05
CA GLU A 132 -22.20 -1.42 -9.26
C GLU A 132 -21.10 -1.37 -10.33
N GLU A 133 -21.49 -1.11 -11.58
CA GLU A 133 -20.54 -0.87 -12.66
C GLU A 133 -19.81 0.46 -12.42
N CYS A 134 -18.48 0.41 -12.44
CA CYS A 134 -17.63 1.59 -12.30
C CYS A 134 -16.62 1.61 -13.46
N PRO A 135 -16.31 2.79 -14.02
CA PRO A 135 -15.26 2.91 -15.02
C PRO A 135 -13.89 2.60 -14.40
N ILE A 136 -12.95 2.13 -15.23
CA ILE A 136 -11.58 1.82 -14.78
C ILE A 136 -10.86 3.05 -14.21
N SER A 137 -11.23 4.26 -14.67
CA SER A 137 -10.74 5.55 -14.18
C SER A 137 -10.99 5.78 -12.68
N ASP A 138 -11.95 5.08 -12.08
CA ASP A 138 -12.20 5.15 -10.63
C ASP A 138 -11.14 4.38 -9.82
N LEU A 139 -10.30 3.55 -10.47
CA LEU A 139 -9.25 2.79 -9.79
C LEU A 139 -8.05 3.67 -9.42
N TRP A 140 -7.63 3.49 -8.18
CA TRP A 140 -6.37 4.02 -7.67
C TRP A 140 -5.45 2.84 -7.43
N ILE A 141 -4.41 2.74 -8.24
CA ILE A 141 -3.49 1.59 -8.28
C ILE A 141 -2.13 2.04 -7.75
N SER A 142 -1.62 1.32 -6.75
CA SER A 142 -0.29 1.54 -6.20
C SER A 142 0.66 0.42 -6.57
N THR A 143 1.97 0.70 -6.55
CA THR A 143 2.99 -0.27 -6.94
C THR A 143 4.25 -0.10 -6.10
N LYS A 144 4.83 -1.23 -5.65
CA LYS A 144 6.22 -1.34 -5.23
C LYS A 144 6.82 -2.68 -5.66
N CYS A 145 8.13 -2.76 -5.91
CA CYS A 145 8.77 -4.06 -6.16
C CYS A 145 9.25 -4.71 -4.85
N GLY A 146 9.64 -5.97 -4.88
CA GLY A 146 10.28 -6.58 -3.71
C GLY A 146 11.00 -7.86 -4.03
N GLU A 147 12.03 -8.16 -3.24
CA GLU A 147 12.94 -9.29 -3.48
C GLU A 147 13.39 -9.35 -4.95
N SER A 148 13.75 -8.17 -5.47
CA SER A 148 14.16 -7.99 -6.85
C SER A 148 15.35 -8.88 -7.20
N ASP A 149 15.38 -9.29 -8.45
CA ASP A 149 16.46 -10.00 -9.11
C ASP A 149 16.67 -9.40 -10.51
N THR A 150 17.57 -9.95 -11.32
CA THR A 150 17.81 -9.43 -12.68
C THR A 150 16.54 -9.47 -13.55
N THR A 151 15.67 -10.46 -13.38
CA THR A 151 14.43 -10.60 -14.17
C THR A 151 13.41 -9.50 -13.85
N THR A 152 13.51 -8.91 -12.67
CA THR A 152 12.56 -7.91 -12.17
C THR A 152 12.58 -6.67 -13.05
N GLY A 153 13.76 -6.12 -13.32
CA GLY A 153 13.95 -4.96 -14.21
C GLY A 153 13.77 -5.27 -15.70
N LEU A 154 13.82 -6.54 -16.10
CA LEU A 154 13.71 -6.95 -17.51
C LEU A 154 12.29 -7.40 -17.91
N SER A 155 11.43 -7.71 -16.95
CA SER A 155 10.10 -8.26 -17.23
C SER A 155 9.01 -7.71 -16.30
N SER A 156 9.06 -8.00 -15.00
CA SER A 156 7.91 -7.68 -14.12
C SER A 156 7.73 -6.19 -13.85
N CYS A 157 8.81 -5.41 -13.69
CA CYS A 157 8.72 -3.95 -13.57
C CYS A 157 8.25 -3.29 -14.87
N PRO A 158 8.85 -3.57 -16.06
CA PRO A 158 8.34 -3.09 -17.34
C PRO A 158 6.87 -3.47 -17.61
N THR A 159 6.42 -4.63 -17.14
CA THR A 159 5.01 -5.04 -17.21
C THR A 159 4.10 -4.05 -16.47
N VAL A 160 4.48 -3.63 -15.26
CA VAL A 160 3.73 -2.61 -14.51
C VAL A 160 3.83 -1.25 -15.20
N GLY A 161 5.01 -0.91 -15.71
CA GLY A 161 5.19 0.31 -16.49
C GLY A 161 4.23 0.40 -17.68
N ASN A 162 4.07 -0.70 -18.42
CA ASN A 162 3.12 -0.77 -19.53
C ASN A 162 1.65 -0.64 -19.08
N LEU A 163 1.29 -1.16 -17.90
CA LEU A 163 -0.03 -0.92 -17.32
C LEU A 163 -0.25 0.57 -17.07
N TYR A 164 0.73 1.28 -16.49
CA TYR A 164 0.60 2.72 -16.26
C TYR A 164 0.52 3.50 -17.57
N ASP A 165 1.39 3.23 -18.55
CA ASP A 165 1.34 3.90 -19.85
C ASP A 165 -0.02 3.74 -20.55
N LYS A 166 -0.70 2.60 -20.36
CA LYS A 166 -2.05 2.36 -20.90
C LYS A 166 -3.16 3.02 -20.11
N LEU A 167 -3.09 3.02 -18.77
CA LEU A 167 -4.21 3.39 -17.91
C LEU A 167 -4.15 4.81 -17.35
N ILE A 168 -2.97 5.40 -17.16
CA ILE A 168 -2.84 6.79 -16.69
C ILE A 168 -3.52 7.76 -17.68
N PRO A 169 -3.36 7.63 -19.01
CA PRO A 169 -4.12 8.43 -19.97
C PRO A 169 -5.64 8.22 -19.92
N GLN A 170 -6.12 7.10 -19.36
CA GLN A 170 -7.54 6.81 -19.14
C GLN A 170 -8.06 7.42 -17.83
N GLY A 171 -7.23 8.15 -17.08
CA GLY A 171 -7.62 8.90 -15.90
C GLY A 171 -7.58 8.10 -14.59
N ILE A 172 -6.79 7.04 -14.49
CA ILE A 172 -6.54 6.38 -13.20
C ILE A 172 -5.61 7.23 -12.33
N TYR A 173 -5.54 6.89 -11.04
CA TYR A 173 -4.49 7.39 -10.15
C TYR A 173 -3.45 6.28 -9.94
N GLY A 174 -2.19 6.58 -10.27
CA GLY A 174 -1.06 5.69 -10.07
C GLY A 174 -0.12 6.20 -8.98
N VAL A 175 0.55 5.31 -8.24
CA VAL A 175 1.68 5.71 -7.38
C VAL A 175 2.79 4.67 -7.35
N PHE A 176 4.01 5.17 -7.19
CA PHE A 176 5.20 4.39 -6.86
C PHE A 176 5.99 5.11 -5.75
N GLY A 177 6.95 4.41 -5.14
CA GLY A 177 7.76 4.94 -4.03
C GLY A 177 9.10 4.21 -3.94
N GLU A 178 9.50 3.83 -2.72
CA GLU A 178 10.75 3.12 -2.41
C GLU A 178 11.98 4.05 -2.47
N THR A 179 12.01 5.09 -1.63
CA THR A 179 12.94 6.23 -1.74
C THR A 179 14.40 5.85 -1.74
N SER A 180 14.81 4.89 -0.91
CA SER A 180 16.21 4.43 -0.94
C SER A 180 16.54 3.50 -2.12
N GLU A 181 15.55 2.90 -2.80
CA GLU A 181 15.81 2.07 -3.99
C GLU A 181 16.06 2.89 -5.25
N ILE A 182 15.86 4.21 -5.22
CA ILE A 182 16.13 5.10 -6.35
C ILE A 182 17.60 5.55 -6.37
N THR A 183 18.38 5.29 -5.31
CA THR A 183 19.80 5.64 -5.24
C THR A 183 20.58 4.98 -6.38
N GLY A 184 21.25 5.79 -7.21
CA GLY A 184 21.92 5.38 -8.44
C GLY A 184 21.16 5.75 -9.71
N ALA A 185 19.86 6.02 -9.61
CA ALA A 185 19.01 6.46 -10.73
C ALA A 185 18.24 7.76 -10.40
N GLU A 186 18.63 8.50 -9.34
CA GLU A 186 17.90 9.66 -8.86
C GLU A 186 17.82 10.80 -9.88
N HIS A 187 18.86 11.00 -10.67
CA HIS A 187 18.87 11.98 -11.75
C HIS A 187 17.82 11.64 -12.83
N LEU A 188 17.69 10.37 -13.20
CA LEU A 188 16.66 9.89 -14.14
C LEU A 188 15.27 10.03 -13.52
N CYS A 189 15.09 9.65 -12.26
CA CYS A 189 13.81 9.79 -11.58
C CYS A 189 13.38 11.27 -11.51
N ARG A 190 14.29 12.20 -11.23
CA ARG A 190 14.00 13.64 -11.27
C ARG A 190 13.52 14.10 -12.65
N GLU A 191 14.15 13.63 -13.72
CA GLU A 191 13.77 13.96 -15.10
C GLU A 191 12.40 13.40 -15.53
N ARG A 192 11.90 12.37 -14.82
CA ARG A 192 10.57 11.78 -15.03
C ARG A 192 9.44 12.56 -14.37
N ALA A 193 9.72 13.67 -13.68
CA ALA A 193 8.70 14.60 -13.24
C ALA A 193 7.97 15.25 -14.42
N ALA A 194 6.71 15.63 -14.21
CA ALA A 194 5.92 16.37 -15.21
C ALA A 194 6.44 17.79 -15.45
N THR A 195 7.03 18.42 -14.42
CA THR A 195 7.69 19.73 -14.52
C THR A 195 8.99 19.76 -13.69
N PRO A 196 9.93 20.67 -13.97
CA PRO A 196 11.15 20.83 -13.18
C PRO A 196 10.87 21.09 -11.70
N GLU A 197 9.83 21.85 -11.35
CA GLU A 197 9.48 22.18 -9.97
C GLU A 197 9.04 20.93 -9.18
N ILE A 198 8.31 20.02 -9.84
CA ILE A 198 7.93 18.72 -9.25
C ILE A 198 9.17 17.84 -9.07
N GLY A 199 10.10 17.86 -10.04
CA GLY A 199 11.37 17.16 -9.94
C GLY A 199 12.23 17.69 -8.79
N ASP A 200 12.26 19.00 -8.58
CA ASP A 200 13.00 19.65 -7.48
C ASP A 200 12.37 19.34 -6.12
N LYS A 201 11.04 19.36 -6.04
CA LYS A 201 10.29 18.92 -4.85
C LYS A 201 10.63 17.48 -4.50
N TRP A 202 10.59 16.59 -5.49
CA TRP A 202 10.94 15.18 -5.32
C TRP A 202 12.40 15.00 -4.90
N PHE A 203 13.33 15.72 -5.54
CA PHE A 203 14.75 15.60 -5.23
C PHE A 203 15.08 16.06 -3.82
N ALA A 204 14.41 17.11 -3.32
CA ALA A 204 14.55 17.56 -1.94
C ALA A 204 14.08 16.47 -0.94
N MET A 205 12.96 15.81 -1.23
CA MET A 205 12.46 14.67 -0.46
C MET A 205 13.43 13.49 -0.48
N TRP A 206 13.87 13.05 -1.65
CA TRP A 206 14.85 11.97 -1.77
C TRP A 206 16.14 12.30 -1.02
N LYS A 207 16.64 13.52 -1.16
CA LYS A 207 17.86 13.97 -0.49
C LYS A 207 17.71 13.99 1.04
N SER A 208 16.59 14.48 1.57
CA SER A 208 16.32 14.42 3.02
C SER A 208 16.27 12.98 3.51
N TYR A 209 15.66 12.06 2.75
CA TYR A 209 15.70 10.64 3.12
C TYR A 209 17.13 10.09 3.17
N GLN A 210 17.98 10.43 2.21
CA GLN A 210 19.40 10.03 2.24
C GLN A 210 20.12 10.64 3.43
N ASP A 211 20.04 11.96 3.61
CA ASP A 211 20.80 12.69 4.63
C ASP A 211 20.36 12.30 6.05
N ASP A 212 19.05 12.26 6.30
CA ASP A 212 18.48 12.17 7.65
C ASP A 212 18.23 10.73 8.12
N VAL A 213 18.00 9.79 7.20
CA VAL A 213 17.72 8.38 7.56
C VAL A 213 18.93 7.50 7.30
N ILE A 214 19.54 7.61 6.12
CA ILE A 214 20.57 6.67 5.71
C ILE A 214 21.96 7.12 6.17
N GLU A 215 22.42 8.29 5.73
CA GLU A 215 23.75 8.80 6.02
C GLU A 215 23.95 9.09 7.52
N ALA A 216 22.90 9.53 8.22
CA ALA A 216 22.92 9.76 9.66
C ALA A 216 23.10 8.48 10.50
N HIS A 217 22.77 7.30 9.96
CA HIS A 217 22.67 6.06 10.73
C HIS A 217 23.40 4.86 10.14
N LYS A 218 23.98 4.99 8.93
CA LYS A 218 24.74 3.90 8.30
C LYS A 218 25.96 3.52 9.14
N THR A 219 26.17 2.22 9.30
CA THR A 219 27.33 1.66 10.00
C THR A 219 28.45 1.24 9.05
N ASP A 220 28.13 1.10 7.76
CA ASP A 220 28.96 0.71 6.64
C ASP A 220 28.48 1.44 5.37
N ASP A 221 29.08 1.12 4.22
CA ASP A 221 28.54 1.55 2.93
C ASP A 221 27.17 0.87 2.70
N LEU A 222 26.18 1.65 2.25
CA LEU A 222 24.77 1.29 2.01
C LEU A 222 24.60 -0.06 1.31
N SER A 223 25.60 -0.46 0.53
CA SER A 223 25.79 -1.74 -0.16
C SER A 223 25.35 -3.00 0.61
N ASP A 224 25.46 -3.05 1.94
CA ASP A 224 25.02 -4.23 2.73
C ASP A 224 23.52 -4.24 3.06
N SER A 225 22.87 -3.07 3.01
CA SER A 225 21.42 -2.92 3.20
C SER A 225 20.66 -2.86 1.87
N GLN A 226 21.26 -2.28 0.83
CA GLN A 226 20.75 -2.19 -0.54
C GLN A 226 21.92 -2.18 -1.55
N PRO A 227 21.94 -3.08 -2.56
CA PRO A 227 21.06 -4.23 -2.76
C PRO A 227 21.16 -5.23 -1.59
N THR A 228 20.02 -5.76 -1.14
CA THR A 228 20.03 -6.76 -0.06
C THR A 228 20.81 -8.02 -0.46
N LYS A 229 21.28 -8.83 0.51
CA LYS A 229 21.91 -10.14 0.22
C LYS A 229 21.07 -11.03 -0.70
N GLY A 230 19.74 -10.99 -0.55
CA GLY A 230 18.82 -11.68 -1.44
C GLY A 230 18.90 -11.14 -2.87
N ASN A 231 18.95 -9.82 -3.05
CA ASN A 231 19.08 -9.19 -4.38
C ASN A 231 20.38 -9.60 -5.08
N ILE A 232 21.51 -9.61 -4.35
CA ILE A 232 22.82 -10.01 -4.88
C ILE A 232 22.80 -11.49 -5.32
N LEU A 233 22.24 -12.38 -4.49
CA LEU A 233 22.03 -13.79 -4.86
C LEU A 233 21.09 -13.95 -6.06
N GLY A 234 20.15 -13.02 -6.24
CA GLY A 234 19.28 -12.91 -7.41
C GLY A 234 19.96 -12.37 -8.67
N GLY A 235 21.23 -11.99 -8.60
CA GLY A 235 22.03 -11.55 -9.76
C GLY A 235 22.12 -10.03 -9.96
N LEU A 236 21.63 -9.22 -9.02
CA LEU A 236 21.83 -7.76 -9.06
C LEU A 236 23.22 -7.42 -8.52
N SER A 237 24.04 -6.81 -9.36
CA SER A 237 25.46 -6.58 -9.08
C SER A 237 25.77 -5.23 -8.45
N THR A 238 24.96 -4.20 -8.72
CA THR A 238 25.12 -2.85 -8.16
C THR A 238 23.78 -2.24 -7.74
N ILE A 239 23.84 -1.16 -6.95
CA ILE A 239 22.65 -0.41 -6.54
C ILE A 239 22.02 0.32 -7.73
N GLU A 240 22.82 0.80 -8.68
CA GLU A 240 22.37 1.44 -9.92
C GLU A 240 21.58 0.47 -10.79
N GLU A 241 22.06 -0.77 -10.96
CA GLU A 241 21.34 -1.80 -11.71
C GLU A 241 19.94 -2.05 -11.12
N LYS A 242 19.87 -2.11 -9.78
CA LYS A 242 18.60 -2.26 -9.06
C LYS A 242 17.70 -1.03 -9.25
N ALA A 243 18.24 0.17 -9.12
CA ALA A 243 17.50 1.43 -9.23
C ALA A 243 16.93 1.64 -10.64
N LEU A 244 17.71 1.31 -11.67
CA LEU A 244 17.25 1.35 -13.06
C LEU A 244 16.09 0.38 -13.28
N GLY A 245 16.21 -0.87 -12.82
CA GLY A 245 15.11 -1.84 -12.89
C GLY A 245 13.89 -1.47 -12.03
N ASN A 246 14.11 -0.75 -10.92
CA ASN A 246 13.04 -0.20 -10.08
C ASN A 246 12.26 0.89 -10.85
N LEU A 247 12.94 1.75 -11.61
CA LEU A 247 12.32 2.86 -12.35
C LEU A 247 11.48 2.38 -13.55
N GLU A 248 11.77 1.21 -14.13
CA GLU A 248 10.95 0.62 -15.21
C GLU A 248 9.47 0.43 -14.82
N LYS A 249 9.14 0.42 -13.51
CA LYS A 249 7.75 0.34 -13.01
C LYS A 249 6.86 1.49 -13.43
N ILE A 250 7.42 2.63 -13.83
CA ILE A 250 6.65 3.82 -14.22
C ILE A 250 6.44 3.95 -15.73
N GLY A 251 6.87 2.94 -16.50
CA GLY A 251 6.69 2.91 -17.95
C GLY A 251 7.62 3.88 -18.67
N HIS A 252 7.39 4.08 -19.96
CA HIS A 252 8.21 4.96 -20.78
C HIS A 252 7.56 6.32 -21.04
N ASP A 253 6.23 6.39 -21.03
CA ASP A 253 5.48 7.58 -21.43
C ASP A 253 5.01 8.40 -20.22
N CYS A 254 4.71 7.75 -19.10
CA CYS A 254 4.18 8.43 -17.91
C CYS A 254 5.21 9.34 -17.22
N ARG A 255 4.76 10.52 -16.79
CA ARG A 255 5.47 11.42 -15.90
C ARG A 255 4.68 11.59 -14.61
N TYR A 256 5.35 11.64 -13.46
CA TYR A 256 4.65 11.88 -12.20
C TYR A 256 4.34 13.36 -12.00
N ILE A 257 3.13 13.64 -11.53
CA ILE A 257 2.55 14.99 -11.45
C ILE A 257 2.67 15.61 -10.05
N ASP A 258 3.08 14.83 -9.05
CA ASP A 258 3.42 15.33 -7.72
C ASP A 258 4.26 14.31 -6.93
N ALA A 259 4.91 14.78 -5.87
CA ALA A 259 5.58 13.97 -4.85
C ALA A 259 4.86 14.12 -3.50
N LEU A 260 4.42 13.00 -2.94
CA LEU A 260 3.57 12.90 -1.75
C LEU A 260 4.40 12.54 -0.52
N GLN A 261 4.06 13.13 0.61
CA GLN A 261 4.54 12.71 1.92
C GLN A 261 3.95 11.34 2.31
N PRO A 262 4.52 10.65 3.32
CA PRO A 262 3.98 9.38 3.79
C PRO A 262 2.48 9.50 4.15
N ALA A 263 1.68 8.55 3.65
CA ALA A 263 0.21 8.48 3.81
C ALA A 263 -0.58 9.71 3.31
N GLU A 264 0.03 10.61 2.54
CA GLU A 264 -0.66 11.75 1.93
C GLU A 264 -1.53 11.27 0.76
N SER A 265 -2.80 11.69 0.74
CA SER A 265 -3.70 11.41 -0.39
C SER A 265 -3.43 12.36 -1.57
N PRO A 266 -3.37 11.87 -2.81
CA PRO A 266 -3.15 12.72 -3.99
C PRO A 266 -4.27 13.75 -4.20
N ALA A 267 -3.88 14.99 -4.51
CA ALA A 267 -4.79 16.13 -4.65
C ALA A 267 -4.72 16.85 -6.03
N ARG A 268 -3.82 16.44 -6.92
CA ARG A 268 -3.59 17.09 -8.25
C ARG A 268 -4.47 16.56 -9.39
N GLY A 269 -5.37 15.62 -9.11
CA GLY A 269 -6.19 14.95 -10.14
C GLY A 269 -5.60 13.61 -10.58
N PRO A 270 -6.22 12.93 -11.56
CA PRO A 270 -5.72 11.66 -12.05
C PRO A 270 -4.34 11.82 -12.70
N GLY A 271 -3.48 10.82 -12.52
CA GLY A 271 -2.08 10.88 -12.91
C GLY A 271 -1.21 9.95 -12.09
N LEU A 272 0.09 9.96 -12.38
CA LEU A 272 1.09 9.21 -11.62
C LEU A 272 1.67 10.07 -10.50
N TYR A 273 1.86 9.51 -9.33
CA TYR A 273 2.46 10.16 -8.17
C TYR A 273 3.70 9.42 -7.71
N TYR A 274 4.63 10.14 -7.09
CA TYR A 274 5.65 9.56 -6.24
C TYR A 274 5.20 9.67 -4.78
N MET A 275 5.44 8.67 -3.93
CA MET A 275 5.23 8.77 -2.49
C MET A 275 6.51 8.43 -1.74
N ASP A 276 6.91 9.31 -0.82
CA ASP A 276 8.00 9.03 0.09
C ASP A 276 7.65 7.84 0.97
N THR A 277 8.41 6.76 0.81
CA THR A 277 8.18 5.50 1.51
C THR A 277 9.50 4.77 1.70
N SER A 278 9.60 4.08 2.82
CA SER A 278 10.59 3.03 3.03
C SER A 278 10.45 1.93 1.98
N SER A 279 11.56 1.28 1.64
CA SER A 279 11.60 0.13 0.72
C SER A 279 11.05 -1.14 1.37
N ALA A 280 10.88 -1.14 2.70
CA ALA A 280 10.25 -2.24 3.43
C ALA A 280 8.80 -2.42 2.96
N ALA A 281 8.49 -3.64 2.50
CA ALA A 281 7.26 -3.90 1.78
C ALA A 281 5.99 -3.60 2.59
N ALA A 282 5.92 -4.10 3.83
CA ALA A 282 4.73 -3.94 4.67
C ALA A 282 4.43 -2.48 5.00
N GLU A 283 5.47 -1.67 5.22
CA GLU A 283 5.35 -0.25 5.53
C GLU A 283 4.87 0.54 4.30
N CYS A 284 5.51 0.34 3.15
CA CYS A 284 5.16 1.00 1.90
C CYS A 284 3.70 0.74 1.49
N VAL A 285 3.27 -0.53 1.49
CA VAL A 285 1.89 -0.88 1.09
C VAL A 285 0.88 -0.32 2.10
N THR A 286 1.23 -0.26 3.39
CA THR A 286 0.37 0.36 4.42
C THR A 286 0.18 1.85 4.17
N LEU A 287 1.24 2.59 3.86
CA LEU A 287 1.16 4.03 3.53
C LEU A 287 0.34 4.28 2.26
N MET A 288 0.53 3.46 1.22
CA MET A 288 -0.25 3.57 -0.01
C MET A 288 -1.73 3.20 0.20
N ALA A 289 -2.02 2.21 1.05
CA ALA A 289 -3.40 1.94 1.48
C ALA A 289 -3.98 3.13 2.25
N ALA A 290 -3.22 3.74 3.15
CA ALA A 290 -3.65 4.91 3.90
C ALA A 290 -3.93 6.14 3.01
N ALA A 291 -3.14 6.34 1.95
CA ALA A 291 -3.38 7.37 0.95
C ALA A 291 -4.61 7.13 0.04
N GLY A 292 -5.29 5.99 0.21
CA GLY A 292 -6.55 5.68 -0.46
C GLY A 292 -6.42 4.91 -1.78
N TYR A 293 -5.26 4.31 -2.07
CA TYR A 293 -5.13 3.36 -3.19
C TYR A 293 -5.88 2.07 -2.86
N VAL A 294 -6.47 1.43 -3.87
CA VAL A 294 -7.44 0.32 -3.67
C VAL A 294 -6.97 -1.01 -4.24
N VAL A 295 -5.97 -1.02 -5.11
CA VAL A 295 -5.29 -2.21 -5.63
C VAL A 295 -3.79 -1.95 -5.59
N HIS A 296 -3.00 -2.98 -5.25
CA HIS A 296 -1.56 -2.90 -5.25
C HIS A 296 -0.95 -3.92 -6.22
N THR A 297 -0.04 -3.49 -7.09
CA THR A 297 0.74 -4.41 -7.94
C THR A 297 2.15 -4.56 -7.40
N PHE A 298 2.63 -5.80 -7.36
CA PHE A 298 3.87 -6.17 -6.71
C PHE A 298 4.76 -7.01 -7.63
N PRO A 299 5.59 -6.39 -8.47
CA PRO A 299 6.62 -7.10 -9.22
C PRO A 299 7.68 -7.68 -8.27
N THR A 300 7.98 -8.97 -8.41
CA THR A 300 8.95 -9.67 -7.56
C THR A 300 9.81 -10.65 -8.37
N GLY A 301 11.10 -10.66 -8.03
CA GLY A 301 12.07 -11.59 -8.61
C GLY A 301 12.05 -12.94 -7.92
N GLN A 302 12.12 -12.96 -6.59
CA GLN A 302 12.32 -14.18 -5.80
C GLN A 302 11.07 -14.67 -5.05
N GLY A 303 9.93 -14.00 -5.20
CA GLY A 303 8.64 -14.51 -4.68
C GLY A 303 8.25 -13.94 -3.32
N ASN A 304 8.38 -12.62 -3.15
CA ASN A 304 8.01 -11.99 -1.89
C ASN A 304 6.54 -12.26 -1.51
N VAL A 305 6.32 -12.70 -0.27
CA VAL A 305 5.02 -13.21 0.19
C VAL A 305 4.08 -12.12 0.74
N ILE A 306 4.52 -10.86 0.79
CA ILE A 306 3.81 -9.75 1.45
C ILE A 306 2.36 -9.63 0.96
N GLY A 307 1.42 -9.52 1.89
CA GLY A 307 0.04 -9.12 1.64
C GLY A 307 -0.25 -7.75 2.23
N ASN A 308 -1.53 -7.43 2.32
CA ASN A 308 -2.02 -6.28 3.06
C ASN A 308 -3.49 -6.55 3.44
N PRO A 309 -3.94 -6.15 4.64
CA PRO A 309 -5.32 -6.40 5.06
C PRO A 309 -6.37 -5.56 4.32
N ILE A 310 -6.00 -4.41 3.75
CA ILE A 310 -6.92 -3.45 3.14
C ILE A 310 -6.92 -3.52 1.62
N VAL A 311 -5.74 -3.61 1.01
CA VAL A 311 -5.59 -3.60 -0.45
C VAL A 311 -5.16 -4.99 -0.96
N PRO A 312 -5.85 -5.54 -1.98
CA PRO A 312 -5.37 -6.75 -2.65
C PRO A 312 -4.01 -6.48 -3.31
N VAL A 313 -3.06 -7.36 -3.01
CA VAL A 313 -1.69 -7.29 -3.54
C VAL A 313 -1.53 -8.36 -4.62
N ILE A 314 -1.44 -7.93 -5.88
CA ILE A 314 -1.29 -8.78 -7.08
C ILE A 314 0.21 -9.00 -7.33
N LYS A 315 0.67 -10.25 -7.28
CA LYS A 315 2.10 -10.56 -7.50
C LYS A 315 2.38 -10.85 -8.96
N ILE A 316 3.43 -10.24 -9.49
CA ILE A 316 3.90 -10.43 -10.86
C ILE A 316 5.34 -10.93 -10.80
N THR A 317 5.67 -11.98 -11.54
CA THR A 317 7.08 -12.41 -11.67
C THR A 317 7.44 -12.72 -13.11
N GLY A 318 8.65 -12.26 -13.49
CA GLY A 318 9.31 -12.65 -14.74
C GLY A 318 10.28 -13.81 -14.57
N ASN A 319 10.44 -14.36 -13.36
CA ASN A 319 11.45 -15.38 -13.08
C ASN A 319 10.87 -16.81 -13.22
N PRO A 320 11.30 -17.61 -14.21
CA PRO A 320 10.83 -18.99 -14.39
C PRO A 320 11.09 -19.90 -13.18
N ARG A 321 12.14 -19.62 -12.38
CA ARG A 321 12.41 -20.35 -11.14
C ARG A 321 11.33 -20.05 -10.11
N THR A 322 10.99 -18.78 -9.91
CA THR A 322 9.98 -18.35 -8.94
C THR A 322 8.59 -18.86 -9.31
N VAL A 323 8.24 -18.86 -10.60
CA VAL A 323 7.01 -19.52 -11.09
C VAL A 323 6.97 -20.99 -10.68
N ARG A 324 8.09 -21.71 -10.84
CA ARG A 324 8.18 -23.14 -10.50
C ARG A 324 8.18 -23.41 -9.01
N THR A 325 8.86 -22.59 -8.20
CA THR A 325 9.10 -22.88 -6.78
C THR A 325 8.16 -22.17 -5.82
N MET A 326 7.55 -21.06 -6.25
CA MET A 326 6.70 -20.19 -5.43
C MET A 326 5.42 -19.75 -6.18
N GLY A 327 4.99 -20.54 -7.17
CA GLY A 327 3.83 -20.22 -8.00
C GLY A 327 2.51 -20.04 -7.22
N GLU A 328 2.40 -20.58 -6.01
CA GLU A 328 1.23 -20.36 -5.14
C GLU A 328 1.08 -18.92 -4.66
N HIS A 329 2.16 -18.14 -4.67
CA HIS A 329 2.18 -16.72 -4.31
C HIS A 329 2.02 -15.79 -5.52
N ILE A 330 2.05 -16.32 -6.75
CA ILE A 330 2.10 -15.53 -7.98
C ILE A 330 0.71 -15.46 -8.63
N ASP A 331 0.26 -14.23 -8.92
CA ASP A 331 -1.00 -14.01 -9.65
C ASP A 331 -0.77 -13.91 -11.16
N VAL A 332 0.34 -13.32 -11.59
CA VAL A 332 0.66 -13.08 -13.01
C VAL A 332 2.07 -13.58 -13.32
N ASP A 333 2.13 -14.63 -14.14
CA ASP A 333 3.37 -15.13 -14.73
C ASP A 333 3.65 -14.37 -16.04
N VAL A 334 4.76 -13.62 -16.05
CA VAL A 334 5.27 -12.90 -17.23
C VAL A 334 6.68 -13.36 -17.59
N SER A 335 7.06 -14.57 -17.18
CA SER A 335 8.35 -15.17 -17.52
C SER A 335 8.53 -15.38 -19.03
N GLY A 336 7.42 -15.48 -19.76
CA GLY A 336 7.37 -15.50 -21.23
C GLY A 336 8.08 -14.32 -21.91
N VAL A 337 8.23 -13.19 -21.21
CA VAL A 337 8.97 -12.02 -21.72
C VAL A 337 10.43 -12.37 -21.97
N LEU A 338 11.06 -13.09 -21.05
CA LEU A 338 12.48 -13.44 -21.14
C LEU A 338 12.73 -14.58 -22.13
N THR A 339 11.75 -15.45 -22.34
CA THR A 339 11.79 -16.52 -23.36
C THR A 339 11.37 -16.04 -24.76
N ARG A 340 10.93 -14.77 -24.88
CA ARG A 340 10.40 -14.15 -26.11
C ARG A 340 9.10 -14.77 -26.63
N GLU A 341 8.36 -15.45 -25.75
CA GLU A 341 7.03 -15.99 -26.02
C GLU A 341 5.93 -14.95 -25.75
N MET A 342 6.27 -13.90 -24.99
CA MET A 342 5.42 -12.78 -24.64
C MET A 342 6.17 -11.46 -24.85
N THR A 343 5.48 -10.42 -25.27
CA THR A 343 6.00 -9.04 -25.36
C THR A 343 5.58 -8.23 -24.13
N ILE A 344 6.29 -7.15 -23.80
CA ILE A 344 5.91 -6.25 -22.69
C ILE A 344 4.47 -5.71 -22.83
N PRO A 345 3.99 -5.30 -24.02
CA PRO A 345 2.58 -4.94 -24.19
C PRO A 345 1.60 -6.06 -23.83
N GLN A 346 1.87 -7.31 -24.23
CA GLN A 346 1.04 -8.46 -23.88
C GLN A 346 1.09 -8.78 -22.38
N ALA A 347 2.26 -8.65 -21.76
CA ALA A 347 2.42 -8.78 -20.32
C ALA A 347 1.60 -7.72 -19.57
N GLY A 348 1.63 -6.47 -20.04
CA GLY A 348 0.80 -5.38 -19.51
C GLY A 348 -0.69 -5.66 -19.67
N ASP A 349 -1.13 -6.23 -20.80
CA ASP A 349 -2.53 -6.64 -21.00
C ASP A 349 -2.94 -7.75 -20.01
N ALA A 350 -2.06 -8.74 -19.78
CA ALA A 350 -2.30 -9.78 -18.80
C ALA A 350 -2.41 -9.23 -17.36
N LEU A 351 -1.58 -8.25 -17.01
CA LEU A 351 -1.66 -7.56 -15.71
C LEU A 351 -2.96 -6.74 -15.60
N ILE A 352 -3.35 -6.01 -16.65
CA ILE A 352 -4.61 -5.24 -16.65
C ILE A 352 -5.81 -6.19 -16.48
N ASP A 353 -5.85 -7.32 -17.19
CA ASP A 353 -6.89 -8.35 -16.99
C ASP A 353 -6.92 -8.82 -15.53
N MET A 354 -5.75 -9.10 -14.93
CA MET A 354 -5.68 -9.53 -13.54
C MET A 354 -6.18 -8.44 -12.57
N VAL A 355 -5.82 -7.18 -12.79
CA VAL A 355 -6.33 -6.04 -12.01
C VAL A 355 -7.84 -5.96 -12.12
N VAL A 356 -8.40 -6.06 -13.33
CA VAL A 356 -9.85 -6.02 -13.56
C VAL A 356 -10.55 -7.19 -12.89
N ARG A 357 -10.01 -8.41 -12.99
CA ARG A 357 -10.55 -9.61 -12.33
C ARG A 357 -10.51 -9.47 -10.80
N THR A 358 -9.42 -8.95 -10.27
CA THR A 358 -9.23 -8.70 -8.84
C THR A 358 -10.18 -7.62 -8.34
N ALA A 359 -10.33 -6.51 -9.08
CA ALA A 359 -11.32 -5.48 -8.82
C ALA A 359 -12.75 -6.05 -8.88
N ASN A 360 -12.99 -6.99 -9.79
CA ASN A 360 -14.23 -7.74 -9.92
C ASN A 360 -14.43 -8.85 -8.86
N GLY A 361 -13.55 -8.97 -7.87
CA GLY A 361 -13.77 -9.80 -6.67
C GLY A 361 -13.01 -11.11 -6.66
N ARG A 362 -12.16 -11.40 -7.65
CA ARG A 362 -11.14 -12.46 -7.52
C ARG A 362 -10.21 -12.09 -6.37
N LEU A 363 -10.00 -13.02 -5.43
CA LEU A 363 -8.96 -12.88 -4.40
C LEU A 363 -7.58 -13.09 -5.04
N THR A 364 -6.61 -12.29 -4.64
CA THR A 364 -5.20 -12.53 -5.00
C THR A 364 -4.66 -13.73 -4.23
N ALA A 365 -3.50 -14.24 -4.66
CA ALA A 365 -2.79 -15.28 -3.94
C ALA A 365 -2.62 -14.95 -2.45
N ALA A 366 -2.13 -13.74 -2.13
CA ALA A 366 -1.94 -13.31 -0.75
C ALA A 366 -3.23 -13.25 0.07
N GLU A 367 -4.34 -12.81 -0.53
CA GLU A 367 -5.62 -12.79 0.17
C GLU A 367 -6.11 -14.21 0.48
N SER A 368 -5.97 -15.13 -0.48
CA SER A 368 -6.37 -16.53 -0.31
C SER A 368 -5.51 -17.30 0.69
N LEU A 369 -4.22 -16.94 0.79
CA LEU A 369 -3.25 -17.52 1.74
C LEU A 369 -3.28 -16.82 3.11
N GLY A 370 -3.97 -15.68 3.23
CA GLY A 370 -4.17 -14.99 4.50
C GLY A 370 -3.03 -14.03 4.91
N HIS A 371 -2.19 -13.59 3.96
CA HIS A 371 -1.16 -12.58 4.21
C HIS A 371 -1.79 -11.19 4.45
N ARG A 372 -1.53 -10.64 5.63
CA ARG A 372 -2.18 -9.42 6.16
C ARG A 372 -1.21 -8.53 6.92
N GLU A 373 0.01 -8.42 6.44
CA GLU A 373 1.03 -7.60 7.07
C GLU A 373 0.58 -6.13 7.10
N PHE A 374 0.55 -5.56 8.29
CA PHE A 374 0.13 -4.19 8.58
C PHE A 374 1.18 -3.56 9.48
N VAL A 375 1.94 -2.62 8.93
CA VAL A 375 3.10 -2.03 9.62
C VAL A 375 3.02 -0.53 9.52
N MET A 376 3.00 0.10 10.69
CA MET A 376 3.00 1.55 10.84
C MET A 376 4.41 2.12 10.66
N THR A 377 4.52 3.27 10.01
CA THR A 377 5.77 4.05 9.95
C THR A 377 5.97 4.78 11.27
N LYS A 378 7.22 4.76 11.76
CA LYS A 378 7.65 5.50 12.94
C LYS A 378 8.93 6.27 12.63
N LEU A 379 8.93 7.57 12.89
CA LEU A 379 10.03 8.47 12.57
C LEU A 379 11.02 8.60 13.72
N TYR A 380 10.54 8.65 14.96
CA TYR A 380 11.36 8.97 16.13
C TYR A 380 11.19 7.94 17.25
N ARG A 381 12.12 7.93 18.21
CA ARG A 381 11.93 7.17 19.46
C ARG A 381 10.77 7.78 20.25
N SER A 382 9.98 6.93 20.90
CA SER A 382 8.97 7.39 21.86
C SER A 382 9.65 8.00 23.10
N ALA A 383 8.98 8.94 23.77
CA ALA A 383 9.47 9.56 25.00
C ALA A 383 9.62 8.59 26.18
#